data_AF-A0A1I6YKB8-F1
#
_entry.id   AF-A0A1I6YKB8-F1
#
_cell.length_a   1.000
_cell.length_b   1.000
_cell.length_c   1.000
_cell.angle_alpha   90.00
_cell.angle_beta   90.00
_cell.angle_gamma   90.00
#
_symmetry.space_group_name_H-M   'P 1'
#
loop_
_entity.id
_entity.type
_entity.pdbx_description
1 polymer ?
#
loop_
_entity_poly.entity_id
_entity_poly.type
_entity_poly.pdbx_seq_one_letter_code
_entity_poly.pdbx_strand_id
1 'polypeptide(L)'
;MKWEKTITTEKEYEKSIARLSNIFGADPDSPEGMEAELLVTLIEKYEKEHYPIALPDPIEAIKETMDRKGFKDKDLIPAIGSKTTVSLVLNRKRALTIDMIRNLADLLGLPLEVLIQPYLLDGKQERVNQKGRYA
;
A
#
# COMPACT_ATOMS: atom_id res chain seq x y z
N MET A 1 -5.66 -33.51 -11.65
CA MET A 1 -6.08 -32.30 -12.37
C MET A 1 -4.80 -31.73 -12.98
N LYS A 2 -4.75 -31.34 -14.26
CA LYS A 2 -3.55 -30.72 -14.85
C LYS A 2 -3.79 -29.22 -14.97
N TRP A 3 -2.90 -28.40 -14.43
CA TRP A 3 -3.01 -26.93 -14.42
C TRP A 3 -2.52 -26.33 -15.74
N GLU A 4 -3.21 -26.64 -16.83
CA GLU A 4 -2.89 -26.15 -18.19
C GLU A 4 -3.53 -24.77 -18.49
N LYS A 5 -4.18 -24.15 -17.51
CA LYS A 5 -4.92 -22.90 -17.66
C LYS A 5 -4.65 -21.93 -16.52
N THR A 6 -4.75 -20.63 -16.81
CA THR A 6 -4.63 -19.56 -15.81
C THR A 6 -5.78 -19.60 -14.80
N ILE A 7 -5.51 -19.15 -13.58
CA ILE A 7 -6.52 -18.93 -12.55
C ILE A 7 -7.27 -17.64 -12.92
N THR A 8 -8.60 -17.68 -13.01
CA THR A 8 -9.42 -16.50 -13.37
C THR A 8 -10.57 -16.25 -12.40
N THR A 9 -10.73 -17.10 -11.38
CA THR A 9 -11.80 -17.00 -10.39
C THR A 9 -11.27 -17.23 -8.98
N GLU A 10 -11.91 -16.61 -7.99
CA GLU A 10 -11.55 -16.75 -6.57
C GLU A 10 -11.57 -18.21 -6.11
N LYS A 11 -12.56 -18.99 -6.58
CA LYS A 11 -12.68 -20.41 -6.24
C LYS A 11 -11.54 -21.26 -6.80
N GLU A 12 -11.00 -20.90 -7.97
CA GLU A 12 -9.82 -21.58 -8.52
C GLU A 12 -8.56 -21.17 -7.75
N TYR A 13 -8.46 -19.90 -7.37
CA TYR A 13 -7.39 -19.38 -6.53
C TYR A 13 -7.32 -20.09 -5.17
N GLU A 14 -8.42 -20.15 -4.43
CA GLU A 14 -8.50 -20.85 -3.14
C GLU A 14 -8.10 -22.33 -3.25
N LYS A 15 -8.54 -23.00 -4.32
CA LYS A 15 -8.15 -24.40 -4.60
C LYS A 15 -6.67 -24.54 -4.88
N SER A 16 -6.08 -23.61 -5.63
CA SER A 16 -4.66 -23.58 -5.93
C SER A 16 -3.83 -23.36 -4.66
N ILE A 17 -4.24 -22.43 -3.79
CA ILE A 17 -3.61 -22.20 -2.48
C ILE A 17 -3.68 -23.45 -1.61
N ALA A 18 -4.85 -24.09 -1.51
CA ALA A 18 -5.03 -25.30 -0.74
C ALA A 18 -4.19 -26.47 -1.30
N ARG A 19 -4.09 -26.60 -2.63
CA ARG A 19 -3.26 -27.62 -3.26
C ARG A 19 -1.78 -27.37 -3.01
N LEU A 20 -1.31 -26.15 -3.26
CA LEU A 20 0.07 -25.74 -3.02
C LEU A 20 0.49 -26.05 -1.58
N SER A 21 -0.36 -25.71 -0.60
CA SER A 21 -0.11 -25.99 0.82
C SER A 21 0.13 -27.47 1.11
N ASN A 22 -0.49 -28.39 0.36
CA ASN A 22 -0.31 -29.83 0.54
C ASN A 22 1.01 -30.36 -0.07
N ILE A 23 1.57 -29.67 -1.08
CA ILE A 23 2.73 -30.15 -1.85
C ILE A 23 3.94 -29.21 -1.76
N PHE A 24 3.85 -28.14 -0.98
CA PHE A 24 4.87 -27.10 -0.86
C PHE A 24 6.26 -27.63 -0.44
N GLY A 25 6.28 -28.68 0.39
CA GLY A 25 7.52 -29.31 0.86
C GLY A 25 7.97 -30.52 0.04
N ALA A 26 7.37 -30.78 -1.14
CA ALA A 26 7.79 -31.86 -2.00
C ALA A 26 9.22 -31.64 -2.52
N ASP A 27 9.89 -32.74 -2.89
CA ASP A 27 11.19 -32.66 -3.55
C ASP A 27 11.06 -31.83 -4.85
N PRO A 28 11.89 -30.80 -5.09
CA PRO A 28 11.79 -29.95 -6.28
C PRO A 28 11.84 -30.72 -7.61
N ASP A 29 12.60 -31.82 -7.66
CA ASP A 29 12.75 -32.64 -8.87
C ASP A 29 11.60 -33.66 -9.03
N SER A 30 10.70 -33.76 -8.05
CA SER A 30 9.52 -34.63 -8.11
C SER A 30 8.39 -34.00 -8.95
N PRO A 31 7.46 -34.82 -9.48
CA PRO A 31 6.26 -34.31 -10.14
C PRO A 31 5.47 -33.31 -9.28
N GLU A 32 5.39 -33.55 -7.98
CA GLU A 32 4.74 -32.65 -7.02
C GLU A 32 5.52 -31.33 -6.83
N GLY A 33 6.85 -31.37 -6.86
CA GLY A 33 7.69 -30.15 -6.81
C GLY A 33 7.50 -29.28 -8.05
N MET A 34 7.51 -29.89 -9.23
CA MET A 34 7.21 -29.20 -10.50
C MET A 34 5.78 -28.64 -10.52
N GLU A 35 4.82 -29.34 -9.93
CA GLU A 35 3.44 -28.86 -9.76
C GLU A 35 3.39 -27.65 -8.81
N ALA A 36 4.11 -27.71 -7.69
CA ALA A 36 4.19 -26.61 -6.72
C ALA A 36 4.76 -25.34 -7.37
N GLU A 37 5.84 -25.45 -8.14
CA GLU A 37 6.45 -24.33 -8.86
C GLU A 37 5.46 -23.68 -9.86
N LEU A 38 4.75 -24.51 -10.63
CA LEU A 38 3.72 -24.03 -11.54
C LEU A 38 2.58 -23.33 -10.79
N LEU A 39 2.12 -23.90 -9.68
CA LEU A 39 1.06 -23.31 -8.85
C LEU A 39 1.45 -21.96 -8.29
N VAL A 40 2.68 -21.81 -7.78
CA VAL A 40 3.21 -20.52 -7.31
C VAL A 40 3.11 -19.49 -8.43
N THR A 41 3.61 -19.81 -9.62
CA THR A 41 3.58 -18.90 -10.78
C THR A 41 2.15 -18.47 -11.16
N LEU A 42 1.20 -19.41 -11.13
CA LEU A 42 -0.20 -19.13 -11.45
C LEU A 42 -0.90 -18.29 -10.37
N ILE A 43 -0.62 -18.56 -9.11
CA ILE A 43 -1.11 -17.83 -7.94
C ILE A 43 -0.61 -16.39 -7.98
N GLU A 44 0.70 -16.18 -8.14
CA GLU A 44 1.31 -14.84 -8.22
C GLU A 44 0.69 -14.00 -9.34
N LYS A 45 0.44 -14.61 -10.51
CA LYS A 45 -0.23 -13.92 -11.61
C LYS A 45 -1.65 -13.47 -11.23
N TYR A 46 -2.42 -14.34 -10.59
CA TYR A 46 -3.79 -14.01 -10.14
C TYR A 46 -3.78 -12.89 -9.09
N GLU A 47 -2.91 -13.01 -8.07
CA GLU A 47 -2.75 -12.03 -7.01
C GLU A 47 -2.33 -10.66 -7.55
N LYS A 48 -1.42 -10.61 -8.51
CA LYS A 48 -1.01 -9.33 -9.13
C LYS A 48 -2.18 -8.59 -9.78
N GLU A 49 -3.14 -9.33 -10.35
CA GLU A 49 -4.32 -8.75 -11.00
C GLU A 49 -5.44 -8.40 -10.01
N HIS A 50 -5.64 -9.20 -8.96
CA HIS A 50 -6.81 -9.11 -8.07
C HIS A 50 -6.50 -8.55 -6.68
N TYR A 51 -5.28 -8.74 -6.20
CA TYR A 51 -4.76 -8.32 -4.91
C TYR A 51 -3.48 -7.48 -5.08
N PRO A 52 -3.52 -6.36 -5.83
CA PRO A 52 -2.36 -5.50 -5.97
C PRO A 52 -1.90 -5.05 -4.59
N ILE A 53 -0.59 -5.14 -4.34
CA ILE A 53 0.02 -4.63 -3.11
C ILE A 53 -0.32 -3.15 -3.03
N ALA A 54 -1.25 -2.80 -2.13
CA ALA A 54 -1.62 -1.43 -1.90
C ALA A 54 -0.38 -0.69 -1.39
N LEU A 55 -0.06 0.44 -2.04
CA LEU A 55 0.98 1.31 -1.51
C LEU A 55 0.54 1.81 -0.13
N PRO A 56 1.50 2.01 0.80
CA PRO A 56 1.17 2.53 2.12
C PRO A 56 0.55 3.93 1.99
N ASP A 57 -0.28 4.29 2.96
CA ASP A 57 -0.81 5.64 3.05
C ASP A 57 0.34 6.67 3.07
N PRO A 58 0.27 7.76 2.29
CA PRO A 58 1.36 8.73 2.17
C PRO A 58 1.86 9.27 3.52
N ILE A 59 0.94 9.56 4.45
CA ILE A 59 1.28 10.17 5.74
C ILE A 59 1.90 9.13 6.68
N GLU A 60 1.41 7.90 6.67
CA GLU A 60 2.03 6.82 7.45
C GLU A 60 3.42 6.49 6.90
N ALA A 61 3.59 6.41 5.57
CA ALA A 61 4.89 6.20 4.95
C ALA A 61 5.92 7.27 5.32
N ILE A 62 5.49 8.54 5.39
CA ILE A 62 6.32 9.65 5.88
C ILE A 62 6.72 9.42 7.34
N LYS A 63 5.74 9.16 8.23
CA LYS A 63 5.98 8.99 9.67
C LYS A 63 6.89 7.80 9.97
N GLU A 64 6.65 6.66 9.36
CA GLU A 64 7.49 5.47 9.52
C GLU A 64 8.92 5.74 9.02
N THR A 65 9.07 6.46 7.91
CA THR A 65 10.39 6.81 7.39
C THR A 65 11.11 7.79 8.31
N MET A 66 10.37 8.75 8.89
CA MET A 66 10.92 9.64 9.90
C MET A 66 11.41 8.85 11.11
N ASP A 67 10.61 7.91 11.62
CA ASP A 67 10.97 7.08 12.77
C ASP A 67 12.23 6.25 12.50
N ARG A 68 12.27 5.52 11.37
CA ARG A 68 13.45 4.74 10.95
C ARG A 68 14.72 5.57 10.81
N LYS A 69 14.59 6.83 10.36
CA LYS A 69 15.74 7.74 10.16
C LYS A 69 16.03 8.63 11.38
N GLY A 70 15.22 8.56 12.44
CA GLY A 70 15.33 9.43 13.61
C GLY A 70 15.00 10.90 13.35
N PHE A 71 14.20 11.20 12.32
CA PHE A 71 13.80 12.56 11.96
C PHE A 71 12.70 13.06 12.91
N LYS A 72 12.73 14.35 13.20
CA LYS A 72 11.68 15.07 13.92
C LYS A 72 10.89 15.94 12.96
N ASP A 73 9.69 16.38 13.34
CA ASP A 73 8.84 17.26 12.52
C ASP A 73 9.59 18.49 11.97
N LYS A 74 10.47 19.10 12.79
CA LYS A 74 11.26 20.26 12.37
C LYS A 74 12.19 19.96 11.19
N ASP A 75 12.58 18.70 11.00
CA ASP A 75 13.50 18.28 9.94
C ASP A 75 12.77 18.17 8.59
N LEU A 76 11.43 18.19 8.57
CA LEU A 76 10.62 18.29 7.35
C LEU A 76 10.40 19.73 6.87
N ILE A 77 10.81 20.74 7.65
CA ILE A 77 10.67 22.16 7.29
C ILE A 77 11.27 22.48 5.90
N PRO A 78 12.46 21.98 5.54
CA PRO A 78 13.02 22.22 4.20
C PRO A 78 12.15 21.69 3.06
N ALA A 79 11.39 20.61 3.29
CA ALA A 79 10.57 19.99 2.26
C ALA A 79 9.14 20.55 2.21
N ILE A 80 8.56 20.87 3.36
CA ILE A 80 7.16 21.25 3.51
C ILE A 80 6.97 22.77 3.73
N GLY A 81 8.00 23.47 4.21
CA GLY A 81 7.94 24.87 4.60
C GLY A 81 7.80 25.04 6.11
N SER A 82 6.81 25.79 6.60
CA SER A 82 6.75 26.17 8.02
C SER A 82 6.42 24.99 8.96
N LYS A 83 6.84 25.11 10.23
CA LYS A 83 6.47 24.16 11.31
C LYS A 83 4.96 23.94 11.42
N THR A 84 4.17 25.00 11.21
CA THR A 84 2.71 24.92 11.19
C THR A 84 2.21 24.04 10.05
N THR A 85 2.76 24.20 8.85
CA THR A 85 2.37 23.37 7.69
C THR A 85 2.78 21.92 7.88
N VAL A 86 3.98 21.64 8.41
CA VAL A 86 4.41 20.28 8.74
C VAL A 86 3.38 19.61 9.67
N SER A 87 3.02 20.27 10.77
CA SER A 87 2.03 19.73 11.71
C SER A 87 0.68 19.48 11.03
N LEU A 88 0.19 20.40 10.22
CA LEU A 88 -1.08 20.23 9.50
C LEU A 88 -1.04 19.04 8.52
N VAL A 89 0.08 18.81 7.86
CA VAL A 89 0.25 17.67 6.92
C VAL A 89 0.31 16.35 7.68
N LEU A 90 1.18 16.23 8.69
CA LEU A 90 1.35 15.01 9.48
C LEU A 90 0.07 14.61 10.25
N ASN A 91 -0.78 15.58 10.57
CA ASN A 91 -2.10 15.37 11.19
C ASN A 91 -3.26 15.36 10.18
N ARG A 92 -2.98 15.19 8.87
CA ARG A 92 -4.00 15.04 7.83
C ARG A 92 -5.01 16.20 7.76
N LYS A 93 -4.66 17.38 8.27
CA LYS A 93 -5.48 18.61 8.18
C LYS A 93 -5.20 19.37 6.89
N ARG A 94 -4.10 19.06 6.21
CA ARG A 94 -3.73 19.62 4.90
C ARG A 94 -3.22 18.53 3.98
N ALA A 95 -3.67 18.56 2.73
CA ALA A 95 -3.15 17.69 1.68
C ALA A 95 -1.73 18.11 1.26
N LEU A 96 -0.91 17.14 0.89
CA LEU A 96 0.38 17.37 0.25
C LEU A 96 0.17 18.08 -1.09
N THR A 97 0.99 19.10 -1.35
CA THR A 97 1.09 19.70 -2.69
C THR A 97 2.11 18.93 -3.53
N ILE A 98 2.08 19.10 -4.85
CA ILE A 98 3.04 18.47 -5.76
C ILE A 98 4.49 18.83 -5.39
N ASP A 99 4.74 20.08 -4.99
CA ASP A 99 6.09 20.50 -4.58
C ASP A 99 6.52 19.83 -3.27
N MET A 100 5.60 19.70 -2.30
CA MET A 100 5.88 18.93 -1.08
C MET A 100 6.20 17.48 -1.39
N ILE A 101 5.45 16.85 -2.31
CA ILE A 101 5.66 15.47 -2.73
C ILE A 101 7.07 15.28 -3.29
N ARG A 102 7.50 16.15 -4.22
CA ARG A 102 8.84 16.08 -4.81
C ARG A 102 9.92 16.26 -3.75
N ASN A 103 9.80 17.30 -2.91
CA ASN A 103 10.78 17.57 -1.89
C ASN A 103 10.86 16.47 -0.81
N LEU A 104 9.73 15.88 -0.44
CA LEU A 104 9.68 14.76 0.51
C LEU A 104 10.24 13.48 -0.10
N ALA A 105 10.00 13.22 -1.39
CA ALA A 105 10.62 12.10 -2.09
C ALA A 105 12.15 12.21 -2.04
N ASP A 106 12.69 13.39 -2.33
CA ASP A 106 14.14 13.64 -2.28
C ASP A 106 14.70 13.55 -0.85
N LEU A 107 14.03 14.18 0.12
CA LEU A 107 14.49 14.24 1.51
C LEU A 107 14.40 12.89 2.22
N LEU A 108 13.30 12.17 2.04
CA LEU A 108 13.02 10.92 2.75
C LEU A 108 13.41 9.68 1.92
N GLY A 109 13.69 9.83 0.63
CA GLY A 109 13.96 8.70 -0.27
C GLY A 109 12.71 7.86 -0.50
N LEU A 110 11.53 8.48 -0.47
CA LEU A 110 10.24 7.81 -0.67
C LEU A 110 9.86 7.83 -2.15
N PRO A 111 9.31 6.72 -2.72
CA PRO A 111 8.81 6.72 -4.08
C PRO A 111 7.68 7.73 -4.27
N LEU A 112 7.71 8.48 -5.38
CA LEU A 112 6.65 9.44 -5.73
C LEU A 112 5.27 8.80 -5.79
N GLU A 113 5.20 7.55 -6.26
CA GLU A 113 3.96 6.76 -6.37
C GLU A 113 3.29 6.54 -5.03
N VAL A 114 4.06 6.44 -3.94
CA VAL A 114 3.53 6.35 -2.57
C VAL A 114 2.93 7.70 -2.15
N LEU A 115 3.63 8.80 -2.43
CA LEU A 115 3.26 10.12 -1.92
C LEU A 115 2.11 10.79 -2.69
N ILE A 116 1.93 10.44 -3.98
CA ILE A 116 0.90 11.02 -4.85
C ILE A 116 -0.49 10.40 -4.64
N GLN A 117 -0.56 9.30 -3.88
CA GLN A 117 -1.81 8.58 -3.67
C GLN A 117 -2.85 9.47 -2.97
N PRO A 118 -4.15 9.35 -3.33
CA PRO A 118 -5.20 10.02 -2.58
C PRO A 118 -5.31 9.43 -1.17
N TYR A 119 -5.51 10.29 -0.17
CA TYR A 119 -5.68 9.88 1.22
C TYR A 119 -6.71 10.75 1.94
N LEU A 120 -7.26 10.23 3.04
CA LEU A 120 -8.30 10.91 3.82
C LEU A 120 -7.70 12.05 4.66
N LEU A 121 -8.45 13.16 4.71
CA LEU A 121 -8.16 14.29 5.58
C LEU A 121 -9.10 14.28 6.79
N ASP A 122 -8.56 14.52 7.98
CA ASP A 122 -9.25 14.44 9.29
C ASP A 122 -10.31 15.54 9.53
N GLY A 123 -10.78 16.23 8.48
CA GLY A 123 -11.74 17.33 8.56
C GLY A 123 -12.91 17.25 7.57
N LYS A 124 -13.02 16.18 6.79
CA LYS A 124 -14.13 16.00 5.82
C LYS A 124 -15.35 15.25 6.38
N GLN A 125 -15.33 14.79 7.64
CA GLN A 125 -16.48 14.10 8.25
C GLN A 125 -17.54 15.01 8.90
N GLU A 126 -17.29 16.31 9.13
CA GLU A 126 -18.23 17.15 9.92
C GLU A 126 -19.21 18.00 9.12
N ARG A 127 -19.05 18.16 7.80
CA ARG A 127 -19.90 19.10 7.03
C ARG A 127 -21.24 18.53 6.52
N VAL A 128 -21.55 17.27 6.80
CA VAL A 128 -22.82 16.64 6.38
C VAL A 128 -23.88 16.67 7.49
N ASN A 129 -23.52 16.82 8.77
CA ASN A 129 -24.44 16.61 9.89
C ASN A 129 -25.01 17.88 10.57
N GLN A 130 -24.89 19.07 9.98
CA GLN A 130 -25.38 20.33 10.59
C GLN A 130 -26.51 21.05 9.84
N LYS A 131 -27.09 20.48 8.78
CA LYS A 131 -28.22 21.10 8.05
C LYS A 131 -29.63 20.68 8.54
N GLY A 132 -29.77 20.13 9.74
CA GLY A 132 -31.04 19.60 10.25
C GLY A 132 -31.59 20.22 11.53
N ARG A 133 -31.03 21.32 12.07
CA ARG A 133 -31.45 21.88 13.37
C ARG A 133 -31.80 23.36 13.31
N TYR A 134 -32.56 23.77 12.30
CA TYR A 134 -33.41 24.96 12.36
C TYR A 134 -34.66 24.70 11.52
N ALA A 135 -35.58 23.95 12.10
CA ALA A 135 -37.01 23.96 11.79
C ALA A 135 -37.74 24.13 13.12
#